data_AF-A0AB35U4X5-F1
#
_entry.id   AF-A0AB35U4X5-F1
#
_cell.length_a   1.000
_cell.length_b   1.000
_cell.length_c   1.000
_cell.angle_alpha   90.00
_cell.angle_beta   90.00
_cell.angle_gamma   90.00
#
_symmetry.space_group_name_H-M   'P 1'
#
loop_
_entity.id
_entity.type
_entity.pdbx_description
1 polymer ?
#
loop_
_entity_poly.entity_id
_entity_poly.type
_entity_poly.pdbx_seq_one_letter_code
_entity_poly.pdbx_strand_id
1 'polypeptide(L)'
;MDDKLIGTTDFDEISEKIQSLFPYQKDKVIRTINDFLDLNEKTSEYSFQVCPKCHEEIDTFGKGGYTYKEVDGKRERSKKLFKCPLCHRRFTADRGQLTFYSHCSRDIWNTVIEDTFNNVSLEKTAAKIDKHTVTVFRMRHKLLAFLEAANEETVLSKPCEADEKYINECHKGLVHAEIDDARHQVTIYRPSQKRRTGISHDKVCLSSVVERNGKSFSHTENTGRPRTEELKKVCTHIKEGTFVWTDSQRAYDGVLSERNCPHKELKSGLSYDQVNHLNTVNSLHSKINEVIRQYRNVSSIYINRYASFDLHRQVYIESKREYINLVRSESAG
;
A
#
# COMPACT_ATOMS: atom_id res chain seq x y z
N MET A 1 -23.72 5.23 25.93
CA MET A 1 -23.99 3.83 26.31
C MET A 1 -23.60 2.97 25.11
N ASP A 2 -22.41 2.40 25.00
CA ASP A 2 -21.39 2.09 25.99
C ASP A 2 -20.00 2.39 25.43
N ASP A 3 -19.30 3.36 26.03
CA ASP A 3 -17.84 3.39 25.97
C ASP A 3 -17.36 2.32 26.94
N LYS A 4 -17.00 1.12 26.43
CA LYS A 4 -16.14 0.21 27.19
C LYS A 4 -14.72 0.77 27.19
N LEU A 5 -14.53 1.85 27.96
CA LEU A 5 -13.23 2.18 28.53
C LEU A 5 -12.81 0.96 29.36
N ILE A 6 -11.64 0.42 29.04
CA ILE A 6 -10.99 -0.65 29.78
C ILE A 6 -10.99 -0.25 31.27
N GLY A 7 -11.78 -0.97 32.08
CA GLY A 7 -11.91 -0.71 33.49
C GLY A 7 -10.60 -0.96 34.20
N THR A 8 -10.33 -0.18 35.25
CA THR A 8 -9.15 -0.26 36.13
C THR A 8 -8.94 -1.62 36.81
N THR A 9 -9.82 -2.59 36.59
CA THR A 9 -9.71 -3.99 37.03
C THR A 9 -8.73 -4.85 36.23
N ASP A 10 -8.16 -4.37 35.12
CA ASP A 10 -7.31 -5.17 34.21
C ASP A 10 -5.78 -5.02 34.45
N PHE A 11 -5.32 -3.97 35.14
CA PHE A 11 -3.86 -3.68 35.21
C PHE A 11 -3.07 -4.67 36.07
N ASP A 12 -3.63 -5.12 37.19
CA ASP A 12 -2.98 -6.10 38.07
C ASP A 12 -2.92 -7.48 37.39
N GLU A 13 -3.98 -7.89 36.69
CA GLU A 13 -4.03 -9.14 35.92
C GLU A 13 -3.03 -9.12 34.74
N ILE A 14 -2.89 -7.96 34.08
CA ILE A 14 -1.87 -7.75 33.05
C ILE A 14 -0.46 -7.80 33.66
N SER A 15 -0.25 -7.23 34.85
CA SER A 15 1.04 -7.26 35.54
C SER A 15 1.48 -8.69 35.86
N GLU A 16 0.59 -9.52 36.40
CA GLU A 16 0.85 -10.95 36.65
C GLU A 16 1.15 -11.72 35.35
N LYS A 17 0.37 -11.48 34.30
CA LYS A 17 0.64 -12.08 32.97
C LYS A 17 1.99 -11.66 32.41
N ILE A 18 2.37 -10.39 32.54
CA ILE A 18 3.69 -9.89 32.10
C ILE A 18 4.80 -10.56 32.91
N GLN A 19 4.62 -10.78 34.22
CA GLN A 19 5.62 -11.48 35.05
C GLN A 19 5.88 -12.91 34.57
N SER A 20 4.85 -13.60 34.05
CA SER A 20 4.95 -14.95 33.48
C SER A 20 5.70 -15.04 32.13
N LEU A 21 5.99 -13.89 31.49
CA LEU A 21 6.70 -13.85 30.21
C LEU A 21 8.20 -14.10 30.36
N PHE A 22 8.82 -14.64 29.31
CA PHE A 22 10.27 -14.79 29.21
C PHE A 22 10.95 -13.40 29.14
N PRO A 23 12.22 -13.27 29.58
CA PRO A 23 12.94 -11.99 29.59
C PRO A 23 12.90 -11.24 28.25
N TYR A 24 13.13 -11.92 27.12
CA TYR A 24 13.09 -11.27 25.80
C TYR A 24 11.68 -10.76 25.42
N GLN A 25 10.62 -11.43 25.88
CA GLN A 25 9.23 -11.00 25.65
C GLN A 25 8.93 -9.74 26.45
N LYS A 26 9.42 -9.66 27.70
CA LYS A 26 9.31 -8.46 28.54
C LYS A 26 10.02 -7.27 27.88
N ASP A 27 11.26 -7.46 27.43
CA ASP A 27 12.01 -6.42 26.71
C ASP A 27 11.27 -5.91 25.46
N LYS A 28 10.63 -6.82 24.72
CA LYS A 28 9.84 -6.45 23.54
C LYS A 28 8.58 -5.67 23.91
N VAL A 29 7.85 -6.09 24.95
CA VAL A 29 6.70 -5.33 25.46
C VAL A 29 7.12 -3.93 25.85
N ILE A 30 8.24 -3.79 26.59
CA ILE A 30 8.79 -2.48 26.97
C ILE A 30 9.13 -1.64 25.73
N ARG A 31 9.84 -2.20 24.76
CA ARG A 31 10.15 -1.50 23.49
C ARG A 31 8.88 -1.05 22.78
N THR A 32 7.88 -1.92 22.69
CA THR A 32 6.62 -1.63 22.00
C THR A 32 5.84 -0.52 22.71
N ILE A 33 5.84 -0.51 24.05
CA ILE A 33 5.25 0.57 24.85
C ILE A 33 5.99 1.89 24.58
N ASN A 34 7.33 1.87 24.60
CA ASN A 34 8.13 3.06 24.31
C ASN A 34 7.91 3.57 22.88
N ASP A 35 7.81 2.68 21.90
CA ASP A 35 7.47 3.03 20.52
C ASP A 35 6.09 3.69 20.45
N PHE A 36 5.10 3.19 21.20
CA PHE A 36 3.78 3.84 21.28
C PHE A 36 3.82 5.21 21.95
N LEU A 37 4.63 5.38 23.01
CA LEU A 37 4.81 6.67 23.67
C LEU A 37 5.46 7.69 22.73
N ASP A 38 6.53 7.29 22.04
CA ASP A 38 7.21 8.11 21.02
C ASP A 38 6.25 8.47 19.86
N LEU A 39 5.43 7.52 19.39
CA LEU A 39 4.40 7.80 18.40
C LEU A 39 3.34 8.79 18.90
N ASN A 40 2.94 8.70 20.17
CA ASN A 40 1.99 9.64 20.77
C ASN A 40 2.56 11.05 20.85
N GLU A 41 3.84 11.18 21.23
CA GLU A 41 4.56 12.45 21.25
C GLU A 41 4.66 13.04 19.83
N LYS A 42 5.13 12.26 18.85
CA LYS A 42 5.24 12.68 17.44
C LYS A 42 3.90 13.05 16.82
N THR A 43 2.80 12.38 17.20
CA THR A 43 1.45 12.69 16.69
C THR A 43 0.90 13.99 17.27
N SER A 44 1.41 14.46 18.41
CA SER A 44 0.97 15.70 19.04
C SER A 44 1.48 16.97 18.32
N GLU A 45 2.58 16.84 17.56
CA GLU A 45 3.21 17.91 16.80
C GLU A 45 2.82 17.85 15.31
N TYR A 46 1.62 18.32 14.96
CA TYR A 46 1.26 18.52 13.55
C TYR A 46 2.07 19.70 12.96
N SER A 47 3.28 19.43 12.48
CA SER A 47 4.04 20.38 11.65
C SER A 47 3.82 20.04 10.17
N PHE A 48 3.22 20.98 9.45
CA PHE A 48 3.21 20.94 7.99
C PHE A 48 4.43 21.71 7.54
N GLN A 49 5.32 21.10 6.76
CA GLN A 49 6.42 21.83 6.11
C GLN A 49 5.98 22.42 4.76
N VAL A 50 4.95 21.84 4.14
CA VAL A 50 4.43 22.21 2.81
C VAL A 50 2.93 22.43 2.87
N CYS A 51 2.43 23.46 2.17
CA CYS A 51 1.01 23.72 2.06
C CYS A 51 0.32 22.66 1.18
N PRO A 52 -0.68 21.92 1.66
CA PRO A 52 -1.34 20.87 0.88
C PRO A 52 -2.35 21.41 -0.15
N LYS A 53 -2.28 22.70 -0.50
CA LYS A 53 -3.17 23.40 -1.45
C LYS A 53 -2.40 24.12 -2.56
N CYS A 54 -1.26 24.71 -2.23
CA CYS A 54 -0.38 25.36 -3.20
C CYS A 54 0.98 24.69 -3.34
N HIS A 55 1.29 23.70 -2.50
CA HIS A 55 2.54 22.93 -2.49
C HIS A 55 3.83 23.75 -2.25
N GLU A 56 3.67 25.01 -1.83
CA GLU A 56 4.77 25.83 -1.35
C GLU A 56 5.20 25.43 0.06
N GLU A 57 6.49 25.52 0.35
CA GLU A 57 7.05 25.40 1.69
C GLU A 57 6.57 26.57 2.57
N ILE A 58 6.14 26.24 3.79
CA ILE A 58 5.58 27.21 4.74
C ILE A 58 6.12 26.90 6.13
N ASP A 59 6.86 27.84 6.72
CA ASP A 59 7.40 27.69 8.07
C ASP A 59 6.33 27.68 9.16
N THR A 60 5.25 28.46 8.99
CA THR A 60 4.18 28.55 9.98
C THR A 60 2.81 28.81 9.36
N PHE A 61 1.84 27.99 9.72
CA PHE A 61 0.45 28.14 9.28
C PHE A 61 -0.37 29.00 10.23
N GLY A 62 -1.19 29.89 9.66
CA GLY A 62 -2.10 30.75 10.41
C GLY A 62 -3.33 30.01 10.95
N LYS A 63 -4.05 30.62 11.90
CA LYS A 63 -5.32 30.10 12.43
C LYS A 63 -6.43 30.21 11.38
N GLY A 64 -7.05 29.08 11.03
CA GLY A 64 -8.12 28.99 10.02
C GLY A 64 -9.54 28.81 10.58
N GLY A 65 -9.70 28.74 11.91
CA GLY A 65 -10.97 28.49 12.59
C GLY A 65 -11.19 27.01 12.92
N TYR A 66 -12.45 26.56 12.91
CA TYR A 66 -12.84 25.17 13.19
C TYR A 66 -13.89 24.68 12.20
N THR A 67 -13.91 23.38 11.93
CA THR A 67 -15.08 22.71 11.34
C THR A 67 -16.13 22.47 12.42
N TYR A 68 -17.36 22.18 12.02
CA TYR A 68 -18.47 21.93 12.91
C TYR A 68 -19.14 20.60 12.58
N LYS A 69 -19.65 19.92 13.60
CA LYS A 69 -20.49 18.73 13.47
C LYS A 69 -21.75 18.91 14.29
N GLU A 70 -22.83 18.26 13.88
CA GLU A 70 -24.03 18.15 14.71
C GLU A 70 -23.90 16.95 15.63
N VAL A 71 -24.14 17.17 16.92
CA VAL A 71 -24.22 16.14 17.95
C VAL A 71 -25.48 16.47 18.75
N ASP A 72 -26.43 15.53 18.79
CA ASP A 72 -27.70 15.68 19.51
C ASP A 72 -28.45 16.98 19.18
N GLY A 73 -28.47 17.35 17.90
CA GLY A 73 -29.13 18.57 17.40
C GLY A 73 -28.39 19.88 17.73
N LYS A 74 -27.20 19.82 18.32
CA LYS A 74 -26.36 20.98 18.62
C LYS A 74 -25.14 21.03 17.73
N ARG A 75 -24.79 22.25 17.29
CA ARG A 75 -23.62 22.49 16.45
C ARG A 75 -22.38 22.68 17.33
N GLU A 76 -21.48 21.71 17.28
CA GLU A 76 -20.27 21.69 18.10
C GLU A 76 -19.01 21.84 17.24
N ARG A 77 -17.95 22.43 17.82
CA ARG A 77 -16.63 22.51 17.16
C ARG A 77 -16.06 21.11 17.02
N SER A 78 -15.55 20.81 15.83
CA SER A 78 -14.99 19.49 15.50
C SER A 78 -13.47 19.58 15.33
N LYS A 79 -12.97 19.90 14.13
CA LYS A 79 -11.54 19.90 13.82
C LYS A 79 -11.00 21.31 13.68
N LYS A 80 -9.78 21.57 14.15
CA LYS A 80 -9.06 22.83 13.92
C LYS A 80 -8.70 22.96 12.44
N LEU A 81 -8.83 24.18 11.91
CA LEU A 81 -8.41 24.55 10.56
C LEU A 81 -7.14 25.40 10.62
N PHE A 82 -6.25 25.15 9.67
CA PHE A 82 -5.06 25.93 9.35
C PHE A 82 -5.31 26.76 8.10
N LYS A 83 -4.69 27.94 8.01
CA LYS A 83 -4.75 28.83 6.85
C LYS A 83 -3.35 29.04 6.31
N CYS A 84 -3.14 28.77 5.02
CA CYS A 84 -1.88 29.07 4.35
C CYS A 84 -1.67 30.59 4.25
N PRO A 85 -0.51 31.14 4.64
CA PRO A 85 -0.24 32.56 4.50
C PRO A 85 -0.08 32.97 3.03
N LEU A 86 0.45 32.10 2.16
CA LEU A 86 0.66 32.40 0.73
C LEU A 86 -0.64 32.31 -0.08
N CYS A 87 -1.30 31.15 -0.10
CA CYS A 87 -2.50 30.96 -0.94
C CYS A 87 -3.83 31.24 -0.24
N HIS A 88 -3.80 31.60 1.05
CA HIS A 88 -4.97 31.93 1.89
C HIS A 88 -6.05 30.84 2.04
N ARG A 89 -5.84 29.65 1.44
CA ARG A 89 -6.76 28.51 1.54
C ARG A 89 -6.66 27.84 2.91
N ARG A 90 -7.79 27.29 3.35
CA ARG A 90 -7.93 26.59 4.63
C ARG A 90 -7.92 25.08 4.46
N PHE A 91 -7.42 24.37 5.47
CA PHE A 91 -7.42 22.91 5.53
C PHE A 91 -7.36 22.40 6.98
N THR A 92 -7.74 21.15 7.22
CA THR A 92 -7.70 20.51 8.54
C THR A 92 -6.37 19.80 8.80
N ALA A 93 -6.04 19.56 10.07
CA ALA A 93 -4.84 18.84 10.51
C ALA A 93 -4.67 17.45 9.87
N ASP A 94 -5.78 16.78 9.59
CA ASP A 94 -5.81 15.43 9.03
C ASP A 94 -5.69 15.40 7.50
N ARG A 95 -5.47 16.54 6.83
CA ARG A 95 -5.29 16.57 5.38
C ARG A 95 -4.03 15.81 5.00
N GLY A 96 -4.18 14.81 4.11
CA GLY A 96 -3.11 13.89 3.73
C GLY A 96 -3.05 12.62 4.59
N GLN A 97 -3.76 12.57 5.71
CA GLN A 97 -3.88 11.35 6.52
C GLN A 97 -4.95 10.41 5.97
N LEU A 98 -4.79 9.11 6.25
CA LEU A 98 -5.73 8.06 5.86
C LEU A 98 -7.19 8.37 6.22
N THR A 99 -7.46 9.02 7.35
CA THR A 99 -8.82 9.27 7.86
C THR A 99 -9.44 10.59 7.37
N PHE A 100 -8.75 11.36 6.52
CA PHE A 100 -9.21 12.66 6.01
C PHE A 100 -10.61 12.60 5.36
N TYR A 101 -11.57 13.46 5.73
CA TYR A 101 -12.98 13.39 5.29
C TYR A 101 -13.75 12.10 5.66
N SER A 102 -13.20 11.23 6.50
CA SER A 102 -14.00 10.12 7.04
C SER A 102 -14.86 10.60 8.19
N HIS A 103 -16.11 10.15 8.20
CA HIS A 103 -17.04 10.29 9.31
C HIS A 103 -17.01 9.07 10.26
N CYS A 104 -16.16 8.08 10.00
CA CYS A 104 -15.98 6.91 10.86
C CYS A 104 -14.97 7.20 11.98
N SER A 105 -15.21 6.63 13.16
CA SER A 105 -14.29 6.71 14.30
C SER A 105 -12.97 5.99 14.03
N ARG A 106 -11.98 6.23 14.88
CA ARG A 106 -10.68 5.56 14.81
C ARG A 106 -10.81 4.04 14.96
N ASP A 107 -11.68 3.55 15.85
CA ASP A 107 -11.84 2.11 16.08
C ASP A 107 -12.43 1.37 14.87
N ILE A 108 -13.35 2.03 14.15
CA ILE A 108 -13.87 1.52 12.88
C ILE A 108 -12.75 1.44 11.84
N TRP A 109 -11.88 2.45 11.76
CA TRP A 109 -10.72 2.41 10.86
C TRP A 109 -9.73 1.32 11.24
N ASN A 110 -9.40 1.16 12.53
CA ASN A 110 -8.51 0.11 13.02
C ASN A 110 -9.05 -1.26 12.62
N THR A 111 -10.34 -1.50 12.81
CA THR A 111 -11.01 -2.73 12.39
C THR A 111 -10.87 -2.96 10.89
N VAL A 112 -11.13 -1.95 10.05
CA VAL A 112 -10.99 -2.09 8.59
C VAL A 112 -9.54 -2.35 8.16
N ILE A 113 -8.57 -1.72 8.82
CA ILE A 113 -7.14 -1.95 8.55
C ILE A 113 -6.79 -3.40 8.88
N GLU A 114 -7.04 -3.84 10.11
CA GLU A 114 -6.75 -5.20 10.56
C GLU A 114 -7.43 -6.26 9.70
N ASP A 115 -8.74 -6.10 9.45
CA ASP A 115 -9.52 -7.01 8.63
C ASP A 115 -9.00 -7.04 7.18
N THR A 116 -8.47 -5.92 6.65
CA THR A 116 -7.84 -5.89 5.33
C THR A 116 -6.53 -6.68 5.32
N PHE A 117 -5.61 -6.47 6.27
CA PHE A 117 -4.34 -7.21 6.35
C PHE A 117 -4.54 -8.72 6.58
N ASN A 118 -5.61 -9.09 7.29
CA ASN A 118 -5.99 -10.48 7.57
C ASN A 118 -6.90 -11.10 6.48
N ASN A 119 -7.09 -10.45 5.33
CA ASN A 119 -7.91 -10.94 4.21
C ASN A 119 -9.37 -11.27 4.57
N VAL A 120 -9.97 -10.56 5.53
CA VAL A 120 -11.38 -10.69 5.88
C VAL A 120 -12.26 -10.13 4.76
N SER A 121 -13.37 -10.79 4.45
CA SER A 121 -14.28 -10.35 3.37
C SER A 121 -14.95 -9.02 3.70
N LEU A 122 -15.37 -8.28 2.67
CA LEU A 122 -16.03 -6.99 2.85
C LEU A 122 -17.34 -7.12 3.64
N GLU A 123 -18.08 -8.21 3.41
CA GLU A 123 -19.36 -8.50 4.05
C GLU A 123 -19.18 -8.78 5.55
N LYS A 124 -18.16 -9.56 5.91
CA LYS A 124 -17.81 -9.83 7.31
C LYS A 124 -17.38 -8.57 8.04
N THR A 125 -16.53 -7.77 7.41
CA THR A 125 -16.07 -6.49 7.95
C THR A 125 -17.26 -5.53 8.13
N ALA A 126 -18.13 -5.44 7.12
CA ALA A 126 -19.34 -4.61 7.11
C ALA A 126 -20.30 -4.95 8.25
N ALA A 127 -20.55 -6.24 8.47
CA ALA A 127 -21.34 -6.72 9.60
C ALA A 127 -20.69 -6.39 10.95
N LYS A 128 -19.35 -6.52 11.06
CA LYS A 128 -18.58 -6.24 12.29
C LYS A 128 -18.66 -4.77 12.71
N ILE A 129 -18.63 -3.83 11.75
CA ILE A 129 -18.64 -2.38 12.03
C ILE A 129 -20.00 -1.71 11.87
N ASP A 130 -21.05 -2.49 11.60
CA ASP A 130 -22.40 -2.02 11.27
C ASP A 130 -22.40 -0.90 10.20
N LYS A 131 -21.84 -1.22 9.02
CA LYS A 131 -21.83 -0.33 7.86
C LYS A 131 -22.21 -1.09 6.60
N HIS A 132 -22.71 -0.35 5.62
CA HIS A 132 -22.95 -0.91 4.29
C HIS A 132 -21.64 -1.37 3.62
N THR A 133 -21.67 -2.49 2.90
CA THR A 133 -20.49 -3.10 2.24
C THR A 133 -19.76 -2.12 1.31
N VAL A 134 -20.49 -1.23 0.63
CA VAL A 134 -19.89 -0.19 -0.23
C VAL A 134 -19.05 0.82 0.57
N THR A 135 -19.44 1.12 1.82
CA THR A 135 -18.67 2.00 2.71
C THR A 135 -17.34 1.35 3.07
N VAL A 136 -17.38 0.07 3.46
CA VAL A 136 -16.16 -0.72 3.73
C VAL A 136 -15.27 -0.81 2.51
N PHE A 137 -15.85 -1.06 1.32
CA PHE A 137 -15.11 -1.09 0.07
C PHE A 137 -14.36 0.22 -0.18
N ARG A 138 -15.03 1.37 -0.01
CA ARG A 138 -14.40 2.70 -0.15
C ARG A 138 -13.31 2.92 0.89
N MET A 139 -13.54 2.54 2.15
CA MET A 139 -12.54 2.66 3.22
C MET A 139 -11.31 1.81 2.92
N ARG A 140 -11.50 0.55 2.51
CA ARG A 140 -10.41 -0.33 2.08
C ARG A 140 -9.63 0.28 0.92
N HIS A 141 -10.30 0.73 -0.14
CA HIS A 141 -9.59 1.33 -1.27
C HIS A 141 -8.88 2.63 -0.93
N LYS A 142 -9.35 3.37 0.08
CA LYS A 142 -8.65 4.53 0.60
C LYS A 142 -7.37 4.14 1.35
N LEU A 143 -7.40 3.06 2.13
CA LEU A 143 -6.20 2.46 2.73
C LEU A 143 -5.22 2.02 1.64
N LEU A 144 -5.68 1.27 0.64
CA LEU A 144 -4.80 0.80 -0.42
C LEU A 144 -4.17 1.95 -1.23
N ALA A 145 -4.92 3.02 -1.49
CA ALA A 145 -4.38 4.22 -2.15
C ALA A 145 -3.37 4.98 -1.27
N PHE A 146 -3.58 4.99 0.05
CA PHE A 146 -2.62 5.57 0.99
C PHE A 146 -1.30 4.79 1.01
N LEU A 147 -1.37 3.45 0.98
CA LEU A 147 -0.19 2.58 0.90
C LEU A 147 0.53 2.71 -0.45
N GLU A 148 -0.22 2.81 -1.55
CA GLU A 148 0.32 3.10 -2.88
C GLU A 148 1.13 4.39 -2.87
N ALA A 149 0.56 5.49 -2.34
CA ALA A 149 1.27 6.77 -2.25
C ALA A 149 2.52 6.70 -1.36
N ALA A 150 2.49 5.94 -0.27
CA ALA A 150 3.66 5.75 0.59
C ALA A 150 4.81 5.01 -0.12
N ASN A 151 4.49 4.10 -1.06
CA ASN A 151 5.49 3.37 -1.82
C ASN A 151 6.17 4.21 -2.91
N GLU A 152 5.57 5.30 -3.36
CA GLU A 152 6.17 6.24 -4.34
C GLU A 152 7.46 6.91 -3.79
N GLU A 153 7.65 6.94 -2.47
CA GLU A 153 8.88 7.49 -1.86
C GLU A 153 10.02 6.45 -1.76
N THR A 154 9.80 5.24 -2.29
CA THR A 154 10.78 4.14 -2.18
C THR A 154 12.00 4.42 -3.05
N VAL A 155 13.19 4.34 -2.44
CA VAL A 155 14.48 4.33 -3.15
C VAL A 155 15.21 3.03 -2.88
N LEU A 156 15.60 2.35 -3.95
CA LEU A 156 16.31 1.08 -3.99
C LEU A 156 17.81 1.34 -4.19
N SER A 157 18.63 1.01 -3.20
CA SER A 157 20.06 1.32 -3.14
C SER A 157 20.98 0.10 -3.10
N LYS A 158 20.41 -1.11 -3.00
CA LYS A 158 21.12 -2.39 -3.02
C LYS A 158 20.98 -3.05 -4.40
N PRO A 159 21.84 -4.04 -4.75
CA PRO A 159 21.70 -4.77 -6.00
C PRO A 159 20.27 -5.29 -6.22
N CYS A 160 19.71 -4.97 -7.39
CA CYS A 160 18.29 -5.15 -7.71
C CYS A 160 18.08 -6.15 -8.84
N GLU A 161 16.92 -6.79 -8.85
CA GLU A 161 16.39 -7.59 -9.97
C GLU A 161 15.20 -6.84 -10.57
N ALA A 162 15.16 -6.69 -11.89
CA ALA A 162 14.07 -6.06 -12.62
C ALA A 162 13.48 -7.02 -13.65
N ASP A 163 12.15 -7.16 -13.64
CA ASP A 163 11.42 -8.02 -14.56
C ASP A 163 9.94 -7.60 -14.64
N GLU A 164 9.27 -8.03 -15.70
CA GLU A 164 7.88 -7.76 -15.98
C GLU A 164 7.00 -8.99 -15.82
N LYS A 165 5.77 -8.75 -15.38
CA LYS A 165 4.73 -9.76 -15.34
C LYS A 165 3.45 -9.32 -15.98
N TYR A 166 2.86 -10.21 -16.76
CA TYR A 166 1.57 -9.98 -17.37
C TYR A 166 0.46 -10.58 -16.49
N ILE A 167 -0.37 -9.70 -15.95
CA ILE A 167 -1.56 -10.04 -15.15
C ILE A 167 -2.77 -9.94 -16.06
N ASN A 168 -3.68 -10.92 -16.01
CA ASN A 168 -4.90 -10.85 -16.83
C ASN A 168 -5.74 -9.63 -16.45
N GLU A 169 -6.14 -8.87 -17.47
CA GLU A 169 -6.97 -7.70 -17.32
C GLU A 169 -8.37 -8.10 -16.82
N CYS A 170 -8.89 -7.35 -15.85
CA CYS A 170 -10.24 -7.47 -15.37
C CYS A 170 -10.98 -6.15 -15.60
N HIS A 171 -11.83 -6.11 -16.64
CA HIS A 171 -12.64 -4.93 -16.97
C HIS A 171 -13.89 -4.76 -16.08
N LYS A 172 -13.93 -5.42 -14.92
CA LYS A 172 -15.11 -5.34 -14.04
C LYS A 172 -15.21 -3.93 -13.48
N GLY A 173 -16.35 -3.28 -13.69
CA GLY A 173 -16.57 -1.87 -13.34
C GLY A 173 -16.26 -0.88 -14.47
N LEU A 174 -15.64 -1.32 -15.57
CA LEU A 174 -15.52 -0.53 -16.80
C LEU A 174 -16.72 -0.82 -17.70
N VAL A 175 -17.54 0.20 -17.95
CA VAL A 175 -18.56 0.17 -19.00
C VAL A 175 -17.86 0.59 -20.29
N HIS A 176 -17.61 -0.34 -21.19
CA HIS A 176 -17.28 0.02 -22.56
C HIS A 176 -18.59 0.34 -23.27
N ALA A 177 -18.82 1.62 -23.52
CA ALA A 177 -19.87 2.08 -24.42
C ALA A 177 -19.26 2.17 -25.81
N GLU A 178 -19.54 1.20 -26.66
CA GLU A 178 -19.34 1.37 -28.09
C GLU A 178 -20.60 2.03 -28.65
N ILE A 179 -20.43 3.20 -29.26
CA ILE A 179 -21.47 3.87 -30.03
C ILE A 179 -21.44 3.22 -31.40
N ASP A 180 -22.47 2.45 -31.73
CA ASP A 180 -22.70 2.01 -33.11
C ASP A 180 -23.29 3.19 -33.88
N ASP A 181 -22.43 3.97 -34.54
CA ASP A 181 -22.82 5.16 -35.33
C ASP A 181 -23.87 4.84 -36.40
N ALA A 182 -23.94 3.59 -36.87
CA ALA A 182 -24.93 3.17 -37.87
C ALA A 182 -26.34 2.96 -37.28
N ARG A 183 -26.46 2.72 -35.97
CA ARG A 183 -27.74 2.38 -35.31
C ARG A 183 -28.17 3.37 -34.23
N HIS A 184 -27.36 4.38 -33.91
CA HIS A 184 -27.58 5.31 -32.80
C HIS A 184 -27.93 4.59 -31.48
N GLN A 185 -27.32 3.43 -31.24
CA GLN A 185 -27.51 2.64 -30.02
C GLN A 185 -26.19 2.50 -29.29
N VAL A 186 -26.22 2.77 -27.98
CA VAL A 186 -25.10 2.48 -27.08
C VAL A 186 -25.16 1.00 -26.73
N THR A 187 -24.20 0.23 -27.24
CA THR A 187 -24.09 -1.19 -26.88
C THR A 187 -23.17 -1.28 -25.67
N ILE A 188 -23.71 -1.75 -24.53
CA ILE A 188 -22.92 -2.03 -23.33
C ILE A 188 -22.23 -3.38 -23.54
N TYR A 189 -20.95 -3.36 -23.93
CA TYR A 189 -20.18 -4.58 -24.08
C TYR A 189 -19.42 -4.90 -22.79
N ARG A 190 -19.59 -6.15 -22.31
CA ARG A 190 -18.72 -6.75 -21.28
C ARG A 190 -17.80 -7.74 -22.00
N PRO A 191 -16.48 -7.53 -22.04
CA PRO A 191 -15.56 -8.43 -22.72
C PRO A 191 -15.77 -9.87 -22.28
N SER A 192 -16.06 -10.72 -23.27
CA SER A 192 -16.27 -12.15 -23.04
C SER A 192 -14.99 -12.79 -22.49
N GLN A 193 -15.13 -13.69 -21.51
CA GLN A 193 -14.04 -14.39 -20.78
C GLN A 193 -13.17 -15.35 -21.63
N LYS A 194 -13.00 -15.12 -22.93
CA LYS A 194 -12.09 -15.94 -23.75
C LYS A 194 -10.66 -15.50 -23.51
N ARG A 195 -10.00 -16.16 -22.57
CA ARG A 195 -8.57 -15.99 -22.24
C ARG A 195 -7.72 -16.23 -23.49
N ARG A 196 -7.13 -15.18 -24.05
CA ARG A 196 -6.14 -15.30 -25.13
C ARG A 196 -4.76 -15.61 -24.53
N THR A 197 -4.02 -16.53 -25.14
CA THR A 197 -2.62 -16.82 -24.81
C THR A 197 -1.69 -15.80 -25.51
N GLY A 198 -0.48 -15.58 -24.98
CA GLY A 198 0.46 -14.56 -25.49
C GLY A 198 0.31 -13.17 -24.86
N ILE A 199 1.05 -12.18 -25.38
CA ILE A 199 0.89 -10.75 -25.07
C ILE A 199 -0.38 -10.31 -25.82
N SER A 200 -1.53 -10.54 -25.22
CA SER A 200 -2.82 -10.09 -25.74
C SER A 200 -3.15 -8.72 -25.15
N HIS A 201 -4.04 -7.98 -25.82
CA HIS A 201 -4.64 -6.75 -25.29
C HIS A 201 -5.45 -6.95 -24.00
N ASP A 202 -5.53 -8.19 -23.47
CA ASP A 202 -6.29 -8.55 -22.27
C ASP A 202 -5.37 -8.77 -21.05
N LYS A 203 -4.15 -8.22 -21.07
CA LYS A 203 -3.19 -8.37 -19.98
C LYS A 203 -2.55 -7.03 -19.66
N VAL A 204 -2.46 -6.73 -18.38
CA VAL A 204 -1.74 -5.57 -17.85
C VAL A 204 -0.30 -5.97 -17.55
N CYS A 205 0.65 -5.17 -17.99
CA CYS A 205 2.06 -5.33 -17.66
C CYS A 205 2.36 -4.68 -16.32
N LEU A 206 2.85 -5.47 -15.37
CA LEU A 206 3.41 -5.04 -14.09
C LEU A 206 4.93 -5.11 -14.19
N SER A 207 5.57 -3.95 -14.30
CA SER A 207 7.02 -3.83 -14.21
C SER A 207 7.42 -3.73 -12.74
N SER A 208 8.40 -4.52 -12.33
CA SER A 208 8.86 -4.60 -10.94
C SER A 208 10.38 -4.47 -10.85
N VAL A 209 10.85 -3.77 -9.82
CA VAL A 209 12.27 -3.76 -9.42
C VAL A 209 12.34 -4.10 -7.93
N VAL A 210 13.22 -5.03 -7.58
CA VAL A 210 13.29 -5.63 -6.25
C VAL A 210 14.74 -5.70 -5.78
N GLU A 211 15.04 -5.13 -4.63
CA GLU A 211 16.32 -5.38 -3.96
C GLU A 211 16.38 -6.81 -3.44
N ARG A 212 17.55 -7.44 -3.55
CA ARG A 212 17.78 -8.71 -2.84
C ARG A 212 17.72 -8.48 -1.33
N ASN A 213 16.76 -9.12 -0.66
CA ASN A 213 16.48 -8.99 0.78
C ASN A 213 16.23 -7.54 1.20
N GLY A 214 15.48 -6.79 0.41
CA GLY A 214 15.23 -5.38 0.68
C GLY A 214 13.88 -4.89 0.19
N LYS A 215 13.87 -3.61 -0.17
CA LYS A 215 12.68 -2.92 -0.66
C LYS A 215 12.36 -3.36 -2.09
N SER A 216 11.15 -3.06 -2.51
CA SER A 216 10.72 -3.32 -3.89
C SER A 216 9.72 -2.27 -4.33
N PHE A 217 9.67 -2.04 -5.63
CA PHE A 217 8.70 -1.17 -6.25
C PHE A 217 8.12 -1.86 -7.49
N SER A 218 6.84 -1.65 -7.75
CA SER A 218 6.17 -2.21 -8.92
C SER A 218 5.03 -1.33 -9.38
N HIS A 219 4.89 -1.19 -10.69
CA HIS A 219 3.87 -0.32 -11.28
C HIS A 219 3.34 -0.90 -12.60
N THR A 220 2.05 -0.71 -12.86
CA THR A 220 1.38 -1.05 -14.11
C THR A 220 1.11 0.18 -14.96
N GLU A 221 1.54 0.16 -16.21
CA GLU A 221 1.41 1.31 -17.13
C GLU A 221 0.58 1.00 -18.38
N ASN A 222 0.66 -0.22 -18.90
CA ASN A 222 0.05 -0.55 -20.18
C ASN A 222 -0.46 -1.99 -20.25
N THR A 223 -1.11 -2.31 -21.37
CA THR A 223 -1.61 -3.66 -21.68
C THR A 223 -0.71 -4.43 -22.67
N GLY A 224 0.60 -4.15 -22.65
CA GLY A 224 1.55 -4.67 -23.64
C GLY A 224 2.99 -4.69 -23.15
N ARG A 225 3.95 -4.76 -24.08
CA ARG A 225 5.36 -4.64 -23.71
C ARG A 225 5.65 -3.20 -23.29
N PRO A 226 6.34 -2.95 -22.17
CA PRO A 226 6.61 -1.60 -21.74
C PRO A 226 7.66 -0.95 -22.63
N ARG A 227 7.43 0.31 -22.96
CA ARG A 227 8.36 1.20 -23.65
C ARG A 227 9.32 1.81 -22.63
N THR A 228 10.41 2.39 -23.13
CA THR A 228 11.44 3.07 -22.33
C THR A 228 10.84 4.08 -21.35
N GLU A 229 9.87 4.91 -21.78
CA GLU A 229 9.25 5.93 -20.92
C GLU A 229 8.41 5.36 -19.77
N GLU A 230 7.82 4.18 -19.96
CA GLU A 230 7.05 3.50 -18.92
C GLU A 230 8.00 2.84 -17.91
N LEU A 231 9.08 2.22 -18.40
CA LEU A 231 10.13 1.67 -17.54
C LEU A 231 10.88 2.75 -16.75
N LYS A 232 11.00 3.98 -17.27
CA LYS A 232 11.58 5.10 -16.53
C LYS A 232 10.88 5.33 -15.20
N LYS A 233 9.55 5.24 -15.15
CA LYS A 233 8.80 5.43 -13.90
C LYS A 233 9.24 4.45 -12.82
N VAL A 234 9.32 3.16 -13.16
CA VAL A 234 9.80 2.14 -12.21
C VAL A 234 11.29 2.28 -11.92
N CYS A 235 12.09 2.52 -12.94
CA CYS A 235 13.55 2.62 -12.79
C CYS A 235 13.98 3.88 -12.05
N THR A 236 13.17 4.95 -11.97
CA THR A 236 13.47 6.17 -11.19
C THR A 236 13.67 5.92 -9.70
N HIS A 237 13.08 4.84 -9.18
CA HIS A 237 13.25 4.40 -7.81
C HIS A 237 14.59 3.72 -7.54
N ILE A 238 15.38 3.38 -8.57
CA ILE A 238 16.72 2.81 -8.41
C ILE A 238 17.70 3.94 -8.10
N LYS A 239 18.57 3.79 -7.11
CA LYS A 239 19.62 4.76 -6.84
C LYS A 239 20.67 4.67 -7.95
N GLU A 240 21.14 5.81 -8.44
CA GLU A 240 22.24 5.89 -9.42
C GLU A 240 23.44 5.04 -8.96
N GLY A 241 24.06 4.32 -9.91
CA GLY A 241 25.18 3.42 -9.65
C GLY A 241 24.81 2.06 -9.07
N THR A 242 23.53 1.78 -8.82
CA THR A 242 23.09 0.48 -8.29
C THR A 242 23.16 -0.60 -9.37
N PHE A 243 23.68 -1.78 -9.03
CA PHE A 243 23.75 -2.90 -9.95
C PHE A 243 22.38 -3.57 -10.17
N VAL A 244 22.03 -3.89 -11.42
CA VAL A 244 20.72 -4.46 -11.77
C VAL A 244 20.84 -5.72 -12.62
N TRP A 245 20.12 -6.79 -12.25
CA TRP A 245 19.88 -7.94 -13.14
C TRP A 245 18.55 -7.75 -13.87
N THR A 246 18.54 -8.00 -15.17
CA THR A 246 17.34 -7.91 -16.02
C THR A 246 17.20 -9.16 -16.88
N ASP A 247 15.99 -9.41 -17.38
CA ASP A 247 15.84 -10.29 -18.55
C ASP A 247 16.35 -9.56 -19.82
N SER A 248 16.32 -10.28 -20.95
CA SER A 248 16.81 -9.93 -22.28
C SER A 248 16.04 -8.79 -22.98
N GLN A 249 15.30 -7.99 -22.23
CA GLN A 249 14.46 -6.93 -22.79
C GLN A 249 15.26 -5.64 -22.97
N ARG A 250 15.55 -5.31 -24.24
CA ARG A 250 16.34 -4.13 -24.67
C ARG A 250 15.87 -2.79 -24.10
N ALA A 251 14.62 -2.68 -23.66
CA ALA A 251 14.09 -1.44 -23.10
C ALA A 251 14.77 -1.05 -21.77
N TYR A 252 15.25 -2.03 -20.99
CA TYR A 252 16.01 -1.76 -19.78
C TYR A 252 17.39 -1.16 -20.07
N ASP A 253 18.07 -1.59 -21.14
CA ASP A 253 19.43 -1.14 -21.46
C ASP A 253 19.51 0.38 -21.55
N GLY A 254 18.56 1.00 -22.26
CA GLY A 254 18.51 2.45 -22.41
C GLY A 254 18.25 3.18 -21.10
N VAL A 255 17.28 2.69 -20.31
CA VAL A 255 16.88 3.35 -19.04
C VAL A 255 17.97 3.22 -17.98
N LEU A 256 18.60 2.06 -17.86
CA LEU A 256 19.65 1.82 -16.87
C LEU A 256 20.95 2.55 -17.23
N SER A 257 21.29 2.61 -18.52
CA SER A 257 22.45 3.39 -19.01
C SER A 257 22.27 4.89 -18.75
N GLU A 258 21.08 5.45 -19.00
CA GLU A 258 20.76 6.87 -18.73
C GLU A 258 20.96 7.23 -17.25
N ARG A 259 20.80 6.26 -16.34
CA ARG A 259 20.94 6.45 -14.88
C ARG A 259 22.27 5.98 -14.31
N ASN A 260 23.26 5.70 -15.16
CA ASN A 260 24.57 5.18 -14.75
C ASN A 260 24.48 3.92 -13.86
N CYS A 261 23.45 3.08 -14.06
CA CYS A 261 23.28 1.84 -13.32
C CYS A 261 23.92 0.69 -14.10
N PRO A 262 25.00 0.05 -13.59
CA PRO A 262 25.56 -1.12 -14.26
C PRO A 262 24.54 -2.27 -14.22
N HIS A 263 24.36 -2.97 -15.34
CA HIS A 263 23.39 -4.05 -15.41
C HIS A 263 23.91 -5.30 -16.13
N LYS A 264 23.26 -6.43 -15.84
CA LYS A 264 23.53 -7.72 -16.48
C LYS A 264 22.24 -8.35 -16.97
N GLU A 265 22.15 -8.52 -18.28
CA GLU A 265 21.07 -9.26 -18.94
C GLU A 265 21.28 -10.77 -18.80
N LEU A 266 20.23 -11.50 -18.42
CA LEU A 266 20.24 -12.96 -18.30
C LEU A 266 19.49 -13.62 -19.47
N LYS A 267 20.23 -14.03 -20.52
CA LYS A 267 19.66 -14.36 -21.85
C LYS A 267 19.11 -15.78 -22.06
N SER A 268 19.37 -16.72 -21.15
CA SER A 268 18.83 -18.09 -21.15
C SER A 268 19.42 -18.91 -20.00
N GLY A 269 18.93 -20.14 -19.76
CA GLY A 269 19.29 -20.98 -18.61
C GLY A 269 20.78 -21.22 -18.33
N LEU A 270 21.68 -21.00 -19.30
CA LEU A 270 23.14 -21.07 -19.09
C LEU A 270 23.72 -19.85 -18.36
N SER A 271 23.01 -18.71 -18.37
CA SER A 271 23.38 -17.49 -17.65
C SER A 271 22.86 -17.46 -16.21
N TYR A 272 22.03 -18.45 -15.83
CA TYR A 272 21.46 -18.57 -14.51
C TYR A 272 22.35 -19.42 -13.61
N ASP A 273 22.73 -18.89 -12.46
CA ASP A 273 23.48 -19.59 -11.41
C ASP A 273 23.01 -19.14 -10.01
N GLN A 274 23.75 -19.51 -8.96
CA GLN A 274 23.42 -19.13 -7.58
C GLN A 274 23.43 -17.61 -7.34
N VAL A 275 24.18 -16.85 -8.14
CA VAL A 275 24.36 -15.40 -8.01
C VAL A 275 23.60 -14.64 -9.10
N ASN A 276 23.47 -15.20 -10.29
CA ASN A 276 22.85 -14.60 -11.47
C ASN A 276 21.47 -15.22 -11.66
N HIS A 277 20.45 -14.60 -11.08
CA HIS A 277 19.07 -15.06 -11.20
C HIS A 277 18.08 -13.91 -11.04
N LEU A 278 16.83 -14.17 -11.41
CA LEU A 278 15.68 -13.28 -11.20
C LEU A 278 14.68 -13.89 -10.18
N ASN A 279 15.16 -14.72 -9.25
CA ASN A 279 14.30 -15.45 -8.32
C ASN A 279 13.57 -14.53 -7.34
N THR A 280 14.17 -13.40 -6.96
CA THR A 280 13.58 -12.47 -6.00
C THR A 280 12.41 -11.74 -6.62
N VAL A 281 12.57 -11.21 -7.85
CA VAL A 281 11.46 -10.57 -8.57
C VAL A 281 10.34 -11.57 -8.93
N ASN A 282 10.70 -12.79 -9.35
CA ASN A 282 9.73 -13.86 -9.60
C ASN A 282 8.93 -14.27 -8.36
N SER A 283 9.58 -14.24 -7.19
CA SER A 283 8.93 -14.49 -5.91
C SER A 283 7.94 -13.38 -5.57
N LEU A 284 8.33 -12.10 -5.72
CA LEU A 284 7.43 -10.95 -5.53
C LEU A 284 6.19 -11.07 -6.42
N HIS A 285 6.42 -11.28 -7.71
CA HIS A 285 5.38 -11.50 -8.71
C HIS A 285 4.42 -12.64 -8.38
N SER A 286 4.89 -13.69 -7.71
CA SER A 286 4.06 -14.81 -7.28
C SER A 286 3.17 -14.42 -6.10
N LYS A 287 3.71 -13.66 -5.13
CA LYS A 287 2.97 -13.14 -3.97
C LYS A 287 1.88 -12.13 -4.38
N ILE A 288 2.20 -11.19 -5.27
CA ILE A 288 1.22 -10.23 -5.81
C ILE A 288 0.06 -10.98 -6.50
N ASN A 289 0.37 -12.00 -7.30
CA ASN A 289 -0.65 -12.84 -7.93
C ASN A 289 -1.53 -13.58 -6.91
N GLU A 290 -0.96 -14.04 -5.81
CA GLU A 290 -1.70 -14.68 -4.73
C GLU A 290 -2.69 -13.70 -4.10
N VAL A 291 -2.26 -12.49 -3.78
CA VAL A 291 -3.12 -11.42 -3.27
C VAL A 291 -4.26 -11.11 -4.24
N ILE A 292 -3.96 -10.86 -5.52
CA ILE A 292 -4.99 -10.57 -6.53
C ILE A 292 -6.01 -11.72 -6.64
N ARG A 293 -5.55 -12.98 -6.55
CA ARG A 293 -6.44 -14.15 -6.53
C ARG A 293 -7.31 -14.23 -5.27
N GLN A 294 -6.74 -13.92 -4.10
CA GLN A 294 -7.46 -13.93 -2.82
C GLN A 294 -8.60 -12.91 -2.79
N TYR A 295 -8.36 -11.69 -3.29
CA TYR A 295 -9.38 -10.63 -3.31
C TYR A 295 -10.44 -10.80 -4.42
N ARG A 296 -10.27 -11.78 -5.34
CA ARG A 296 -11.19 -12.20 -6.41
C ARG A 296 -11.88 -11.06 -7.18
N ASN A 297 -11.61 -10.96 -8.49
CA ASN A 297 -12.20 -9.94 -9.37
C ASN A 297 -11.72 -8.50 -9.07
N VAL A 298 -10.46 -8.34 -8.68
CA VAL A 298 -9.82 -7.03 -8.63
C VAL A 298 -9.82 -6.42 -10.03
N SER A 299 -10.45 -5.25 -10.18
CA SER A 299 -10.42 -4.49 -11.43
C SER A 299 -8.99 -4.01 -11.73
N SER A 300 -8.60 -4.00 -12.99
CA SER A 300 -7.23 -3.64 -13.41
C SER A 300 -6.78 -2.27 -12.92
N ILE A 301 -7.72 -1.34 -12.80
CA ILE A 301 -7.49 0.03 -12.31
C ILE A 301 -6.96 0.08 -10.86
N TYR A 302 -7.02 -1.04 -10.13
CA TYR A 302 -6.56 -1.14 -8.75
C TYR A 302 -5.33 -2.03 -8.60
N ILE A 303 -4.72 -2.55 -9.67
CA ILE A 303 -3.58 -3.47 -9.54
C ILE A 303 -2.43 -2.84 -8.76
N ASN A 304 -2.05 -1.59 -9.06
CA ASN A 304 -1.00 -0.86 -8.34
C ASN A 304 -1.26 -0.78 -6.83
N ARG A 305 -2.51 -0.51 -6.44
CA ARG A 305 -2.95 -0.50 -5.04
C ARG A 305 -2.78 -1.84 -4.34
N TYR A 306 -3.12 -2.93 -5.01
CA TYR A 306 -2.98 -4.28 -4.44
C TYR A 306 -1.53 -4.77 -4.45
N ALA A 307 -0.75 -4.44 -5.47
CA ALA A 307 0.68 -4.72 -5.53
C ALA A 307 1.41 -4.00 -4.37
N SER A 308 1.12 -2.73 -4.17
CA SER A 308 1.61 -1.94 -3.03
C SER A 308 1.20 -2.53 -1.68
N PHE A 309 -0.06 -2.93 -1.55
CA PHE A 309 -0.56 -3.58 -0.33
C PHE A 309 0.14 -4.90 -0.01
N ASP A 310 0.46 -5.72 -1.02
CA ASP A 310 1.19 -6.97 -0.80
C ASP A 310 2.55 -6.71 -0.13
N LEU A 311 3.27 -5.66 -0.52
CA LEU A 311 4.55 -5.28 0.10
C LEU A 311 4.41 -5.01 1.59
N HIS A 312 3.45 -4.15 1.97
CA HIS A 312 3.20 -3.87 3.39
C HIS A 312 2.70 -5.10 4.15
N ARG A 313 1.88 -5.94 3.50
CA ARG A 313 1.37 -7.17 4.08
C ARG A 313 2.48 -8.18 4.35
N GLN A 314 3.49 -8.28 3.48
CA GLN A 314 4.65 -9.14 3.70
C GLN A 314 5.43 -8.72 4.94
N VAL A 315 5.75 -7.43 5.08
CA VAL A 315 6.41 -6.87 6.28
C VAL A 315 5.58 -7.15 7.54
N TYR A 316 4.26 -6.99 7.45
CA TYR A 316 3.34 -7.29 8.56
C TYR A 316 3.30 -8.78 8.94
N ILE A 317 3.43 -9.69 7.97
CA ILE A 317 3.43 -11.13 8.23
C ILE A 317 4.80 -11.58 8.76
N GLU A 318 5.90 -11.04 8.25
CA GLU A 318 7.25 -11.36 8.68
C GLU A 318 7.46 -11.00 10.15
N SER A 319 7.01 -9.81 10.56
CA SER A 319 7.06 -9.39 11.98
C SER A 319 6.28 -10.32 12.91
N LYS A 320 5.16 -10.91 12.43
CA LYS A 320 4.41 -11.95 13.17
C LYS A 320 5.11 -13.32 13.17
N ARG A 321 5.78 -13.70 12.08
CA ARG A 321 6.43 -15.02 11.93
C ARG A 321 7.73 -15.11 12.72
N GLU A 322 8.55 -14.08 12.67
CA GLU A 322 9.78 -13.97 13.47
C GLU A 322 9.46 -14.25 14.95
N TYR A 323 8.34 -13.71 15.43
CA TYR A 323 7.83 -13.93 16.77
C TYR A 323 7.49 -15.40 17.07
N ILE A 324 6.76 -16.09 16.19
CA ILE A 324 6.40 -17.51 16.39
C ILE A 324 7.66 -18.39 16.42
N ASN A 325 8.67 -18.07 15.61
CA ASN A 325 9.90 -18.85 15.55
C ASN A 325 10.80 -18.64 16.78
N LEU A 326 10.92 -17.41 17.28
CA LEU A 326 11.60 -17.10 18.54
C LEU A 326 11.00 -17.85 19.74
N VAL A 327 9.67 -17.92 19.82
CA VAL A 327 8.98 -18.68 20.89
C VAL A 327 9.30 -20.17 20.80
N ARG A 328 9.35 -20.74 19.58
CA ARG A 328 9.57 -22.17 19.36
C ARG A 328 11.02 -22.61 19.63
N SER A 329 12.02 -21.77 19.37
CA SER A 329 13.43 -22.13 19.60
C SER A 329 13.80 -22.25 21.07
N GLU A 330 13.12 -21.51 21.96
CA GLU A 330 13.41 -21.52 23.40
C GLU A 330 12.51 -22.48 24.20
N SER A 331 11.39 -22.95 23.64
CA SER A 331 10.59 -24.03 24.26
C SER A 331 11.18 -25.43 24.04
N ALA A 332 12.23 -25.52 23.21
CA ALA A 332 12.93 -26.76 22.85
C ALA A 332 14.29 -26.92 23.55
N GLY A 333 14.71 -25.93 24.33
CA GLY A 333 15.88 -25.98 25.24
C GLY A 333 15.41 -25.97 26.67
#